data_AF-T1KGW1-F1
#
_entry.id   AF-T1KGW1-F1
#
_cell.length_a   1.000
_cell.length_b   1.000
_cell.length_c   1.000
_cell.angle_alpha   90.00
_cell.angle_beta   90.00
_cell.angle_gamma   90.00
#
_symmetry.space_group_name_H-M   'P 1'
#
loop_
_entity.id
_entity.type
_entity.pdbx_description
1 polymer ?
#
loop_
_entity_poly.entity_id
_entity_poly.type
_entity_poly.pdbx_seq_one_letter_code
_entity_poly.pdbx_strand_id
1 'polypeptide(L)'
;MNTKQKLILPPGLESHANKPNDVNCNENNYDNSSNNAIDSFGGNNSESEDEEYADPLEYSTREIDEEQDKLENDIPSEDNEKANIDMSISEIALLPDNDSANSINGIFSSKDVCKELNLDEKDLSPLPLDPRRRTRILDRPNQSLNLWSFLKKCIGKELTKIPMPVNFNEPLSMLQRLTEDFEYAHLLHKAATTDDSCNQLVYIAAFCVSSYSTTNVRLNKPFNPLLGETYECDRTSDLGWKSIAEQVSHHPPMLALHCEGKGWKCWSEFGLSSKFRGKYLQVNPVDISHLEFPDQGYHYTWHKVTTTIHNIIVGKLWVDNHGDMVITNHTTGDRCILKFVPYSYFSRDVQRKVTGKIIDSKGETKWILQGIWDDHLEVARVMNKRRSSKGKSVYETSVFKKIWERVYPPPEHEKMYNMTLLAVQLNEPEDGVAPTDSRLRPDQRLMEDGKWDEANQIKGLLEEKQRKVRRKREEEAANLDADVAYSPTWFKRQTDPITNNPVHIYAGDYWQCKQNLDWSKCPEIFNVDKEIGSKSSKRRE
;
A
#
# COMPACT_ATOMS: atom_id res chain seq x y z
N MET A 1 -8.69 59.49 4.80
CA MET A 1 -9.96 59.66 4.04
C MET A 1 -9.85 58.82 2.78
N ASN A 2 -10.80 57.90 2.53
CA ASN A 2 -10.92 57.27 1.22
C ASN A 2 -12.37 56.83 0.99
N THR A 3 -12.85 57.03 -0.23
CA THR A 3 -14.28 57.15 -0.55
C THR A 3 -14.85 55.83 -1.06
N LYS A 4 -16.01 55.39 -0.54
CA LYS A 4 -16.77 54.27 -1.14
C LYS A 4 -17.71 54.77 -2.24
N GLN A 5 -17.51 54.31 -3.47
CA GLN A 5 -18.48 54.47 -4.56
C GLN A 5 -19.39 53.24 -4.68
N LYS A 6 -20.64 53.48 -5.13
CA LYS A 6 -21.65 52.48 -5.50
C LYS A 6 -21.83 52.48 -7.03
N LEU A 7 -21.93 51.29 -7.64
CA LEU A 7 -22.74 51.01 -8.83
C LEU A 7 -23.42 49.64 -8.54
N ILE A 8 -24.75 49.53 -8.44
CA ILE A 8 -25.80 49.61 -9.49
C ILE A 8 -25.73 48.41 -10.46
N LEU A 9 -26.76 47.56 -10.40
CA LEU A 9 -27.07 46.47 -11.32
C LEU A 9 -28.51 46.67 -11.88
N PRO A 10 -28.81 46.24 -13.12
CA PRO A 10 -30.12 46.44 -13.75
C PRO A 10 -31.14 45.33 -13.41
N PRO A 11 -32.45 45.51 -13.71
CA PRO A 11 -33.52 44.66 -13.18
C PRO A 11 -34.12 43.64 -14.16
N GLY A 12 -34.70 42.57 -13.60
CA GLY A 12 -36.00 42.05 -14.00
C GLY A 12 -36.05 40.77 -14.85
N LEU A 13 -36.50 39.66 -14.22
CA LEU A 13 -37.73 38.96 -14.61
C LEU A 13 -38.13 37.91 -13.54
N GLU A 14 -39.40 37.93 -13.15
CA GLU A 14 -40.09 36.97 -12.28
C GLU A 14 -40.54 35.75 -13.14
N SER A 15 -41.09 34.63 -12.67
CA SER A 15 -41.57 34.15 -11.37
C SER A 15 -41.36 32.60 -11.33
N HIS A 16 -41.84 31.76 -10.41
CA HIS A 16 -42.75 31.82 -9.25
C HIS A 16 -42.28 30.77 -8.22
N ALA A 17 -42.77 30.83 -6.98
CA ALA A 17 -42.72 29.72 -6.02
C ALA A 17 -43.99 29.71 -5.16
N ASN A 18 -44.58 28.54 -4.92
CA ASN A 18 -45.71 28.36 -4.00
C ASN A 18 -45.34 27.38 -2.88
N LYS A 19 -45.44 27.84 -1.62
CA LYS A 19 -45.72 26.98 -0.45
C LYS A 19 -47.24 26.79 -0.34
N PRO A 20 -47.72 25.71 0.29
CA PRO A 20 -48.17 25.78 1.70
C PRO A 20 -47.90 24.43 2.45
N ASN A 21 -48.28 24.17 3.70
CA ASN A 21 -48.46 24.93 4.96
C ASN A 21 -48.46 23.88 6.10
N ASP A 22 -48.16 24.28 7.34
CA ASP A 22 -48.35 23.43 8.52
C ASP A 22 -49.85 23.20 8.82
N VAL A 23 -50.23 21.98 9.18
CA VAL A 23 -51.46 21.65 9.94
C VAL A 23 -51.12 20.56 10.95
N ASN A 24 -51.61 20.72 12.18
CA ASN A 24 -51.35 19.85 13.34
C ASN A 24 -52.58 18.96 13.66
N CYS A 25 -52.37 17.99 14.57
CA CYS A 25 -53.37 17.18 15.28
C CYS A 25 -54.05 16.02 14.51
N ASN A 26 -53.77 14.79 14.93
CA ASN A 26 -54.68 14.12 15.87
C ASN A 26 -54.05 12.91 16.58
N GLU A 27 -54.48 12.69 17.81
CA GLU A 27 -54.15 11.54 18.66
C GLU A 27 -54.95 10.30 18.24
N ASN A 28 -54.45 9.10 18.59
CA ASN A 28 -55.29 8.00 19.06
C ASN A 28 -54.43 6.96 19.81
N ASN A 29 -54.80 6.68 21.07
CA ASN A 29 -54.21 5.63 21.89
C ASN A 29 -54.77 4.26 21.51
N TYR A 30 -53.98 3.20 21.69
CA TYR A 30 -54.50 1.89 22.10
C TYR A 30 -53.52 1.20 23.05
N ASP A 31 -54.06 0.66 24.13
CA ASP A 31 -53.34 0.13 25.29
C ASP A 31 -52.91 -1.35 25.16
N ASN A 32 -51.86 -1.68 25.92
CA ASN A 32 -51.57 -2.95 26.61
C ASN A 32 -52.07 -4.29 26.04
N SER A 33 -51.14 -5.22 25.87
CA SER A 33 -51.14 -6.43 26.73
C SER A 33 -49.78 -7.13 26.81
N SER A 34 -49.40 -7.49 28.03
CA SER A 34 -48.26 -8.32 28.40
C SER A 34 -48.51 -9.80 28.10
N ASN A 35 -47.45 -10.56 27.82
CA ASN A 35 -47.41 -11.98 28.19
C ASN A 35 -45.98 -12.44 28.51
N ASN A 36 -45.83 -13.07 29.68
CA ASN A 36 -44.62 -13.75 30.09
C ASN A 36 -44.55 -15.14 29.43
N ALA A 37 -43.35 -15.57 29.05
CA ALA A 37 -43.01 -16.98 28.98
C ALA A 37 -41.51 -17.13 29.30
N ILE A 38 -41.23 -17.43 30.58
CA ILE A 38 -39.98 -18.09 30.96
C ILE A 38 -40.23 -19.58 30.71
N ASP A 39 -39.38 -20.24 29.94
CA ASP A 39 -39.04 -21.61 30.32
C ASP A 39 -37.61 -22.00 29.92
N SER A 40 -37.05 -22.92 30.71
CA SER A 40 -35.62 -23.20 30.74
C SER A 40 -35.28 -24.43 29.90
N PHE A 41 -34.18 -24.38 29.14
CA PHE A 41 -33.41 -25.58 28.82
C PHE A 41 -31.92 -25.29 28.90
N GLY A 42 -31.24 -25.97 29.82
CA GLY A 42 -29.79 -25.94 29.92
C GLY A 42 -29.14 -26.78 28.82
N GLY A 43 -28.09 -26.24 28.21
CA GLY A 43 -27.16 -26.96 27.35
C GLY A 43 -25.78 -26.97 28.00
N ASN A 44 -25.13 -28.13 28.03
CA ASN A 44 -23.86 -28.33 28.74
C ASN A 44 -22.73 -27.45 28.22
N ASN A 45 -21.83 -27.06 29.12
CA ASN A 45 -20.49 -26.61 28.75
C ASN A 45 -19.78 -27.72 27.96
N SER A 46 -19.39 -27.41 26.73
CA SER A 46 -18.17 -27.94 26.13
C SER A 46 -17.32 -26.74 25.77
N GLU A 47 -16.27 -26.49 26.55
CA GLU A 47 -15.27 -25.48 26.23
C GLU A 47 -14.55 -25.91 24.95
N SER A 48 -14.87 -25.27 23.83
CA SER A 48 -14.02 -25.27 22.65
C SER A 48 -13.07 -24.09 22.75
N GLU A 49 -11.77 -24.37 22.79
CA GLU A 49 -10.73 -23.35 22.77
C GLU A 49 -10.73 -22.68 21.38
N ASP A 50 -11.41 -21.54 21.29
CA ASP A 50 -11.59 -20.80 20.03
C ASP A 50 -10.32 -20.00 19.70
N GLU A 51 -9.44 -20.62 18.90
CA GLU A 51 -8.13 -20.08 18.49
C GLU A 51 -8.14 -19.10 17.30
N GLU A 52 -6.96 -18.52 17.06
CA GLU A 52 -6.63 -17.36 16.24
C GLU A 52 -7.14 -17.37 14.78
N TYR A 53 -7.85 -16.28 14.41
CA TYR A 53 -8.03 -15.83 13.04
C TYR A 53 -6.99 -14.72 12.78
N ALA A 54 -6.26 -14.75 11.67
CA ALA A 54 -5.32 -13.70 11.30
C ALA A 54 -5.90 -12.73 10.26
N ASP A 55 -6.39 -11.56 10.71
CA ASP A 55 -6.52 -10.37 9.86
C ASP A 55 -5.22 -9.52 9.99
N PRO A 56 -4.55 -9.12 8.89
CA PRO A 56 -3.39 -8.22 8.93
C PRO A 56 -3.65 -6.86 9.60
N LEU A 57 -4.91 -6.47 9.83
CA LEU A 57 -5.26 -5.29 10.59
C LEU A 57 -5.15 -5.45 12.12
N GLU A 58 -4.86 -6.65 12.63
CA GLU A 58 -5.08 -6.96 14.05
C GLU A 58 -3.94 -7.75 14.72
N TYR A 59 -2.77 -7.91 14.08
CA TYR A 59 -1.58 -8.51 14.71
C TYR A 59 -1.01 -7.64 15.85
N SER A 60 -1.57 -7.82 17.04
CA SER A 60 -1.14 -7.23 18.30
C SER A 60 -0.04 -8.08 18.94
N THR A 61 1.21 -7.64 18.73
CA THR A 61 2.50 -8.34 18.93
C THR A 61 2.86 -8.87 20.33
N ARG A 62 1.93 -9.21 21.22
CA ARG A 62 2.27 -9.61 22.62
C ARG A 62 3.29 -10.74 22.73
N GLU A 63 3.35 -11.66 21.77
CA GLU A 63 4.29 -12.79 21.78
C GLU A 63 5.62 -12.47 21.10
N ILE A 64 5.65 -11.56 20.10
CA ILE A 64 6.91 -11.04 19.55
C ILE A 64 7.62 -10.16 20.58
N ASP A 65 6.87 -9.40 21.38
CA ASP A 65 7.41 -8.53 22.42
C ASP A 65 8.28 -9.34 23.42
N GLU A 66 7.95 -10.61 23.73
CA GLU A 66 8.71 -11.46 24.66
C GLU A 66 9.97 -12.16 24.09
N GLU A 67 10.08 -12.32 22.76
CA GLU A 67 11.32 -12.76 22.11
C GLU A 67 12.22 -11.58 21.74
N GLN A 68 11.65 -10.43 21.35
CA GLN A 68 12.42 -9.21 21.11
C GLN A 68 13.04 -8.65 22.40
N ASP A 69 12.31 -8.61 23.53
CA ASP A 69 12.88 -8.20 24.81
C ASP A 69 14.00 -9.16 25.29
N LYS A 70 13.99 -10.44 24.89
CA LYS A 70 15.10 -11.37 25.20
C LYS A 70 16.30 -11.16 24.28
N LEU A 71 16.07 -10.94 22.98
CA LEU A 71 17.12 -10.67 22.00
C LEU A 71 17.79 -9.29 22.15
N GLU A 72 17.08 -8.26 22.65
CA GLU A 72 17.71 -6.96 22.98
C GLU A 72 18.64 -7.02 24.21
N ASN A 73 18.44 -7.97 25.12
CA ASN A 73 19.20 -8.04 26.39
C ASN A 73 20.51 -8.85 26.32
N ASP A 74 20.74 -9.67 25.29
CA ASP A 74 21.94 -10.52 25.14
C ASP A 74 22.93 -10.02 24.05
N ILE A 75 22.72 -8.83 23.47
CA ILE A 75 23.72 -8.19 22.60
C ILE A 75 24.79 -7.52 23.50
N PRO A 76 26.08 -7.90 23.40
CA PRO A 76 27.15 -7.17 24.10
C PRO A 76 27.15 -5.72 23.66
N SER A 77 27.22 -4.79 24.61
CA SER A 77 27.20 -3.35 24.35
C SER A 77 28.50 -2.89 23.67
N GLU A 78 28.60 -3.07 22.36
CA GLU A 78 29.54 -2.33 21.53
C GLU A 78 29.04 -0.89 21.39
N ASP A 79 29.89 0.07 21.79
CA ASP A 79 29.68 1.51 21.67
C ASP A 79 29.62 1.95 20.19
N ASN A 80 28.54 1.62 19.49
CA ASN A 80 28.27 2.15 18.17
C ASN A 80 27.62 3.53 18.31
N GLU A 81 28.34 4.56 17.84
CA GLU A 81 27.81 5.91 17.69
C GLU A 81 26.52 5.88 16.85
N LYS A 82 25.35 5.94 17.52
CA LYS A 82 24.13 6.46 16.88
C LYS A 82 24.38 7.92 16.55
N ALA A 83 25.03 8.15 15.41
CA ALA A 83 25.21 9.46 14.83
C ALA A 83 23.81 10.07 14.69
N ASN A 84 23.52 11.08 15.51
CA ASN A 84 22.33 11.91 15.39
C ASN A 84 22.44 12.68 14.07
N ILE A 85 22.07 12.04 12.96
CA ILE A 85 21.93 12.68 11.66
C ILE A 85 20.83 13.73 11.84
N ASP A 86 21.20 15.01 11.83
CA ASP A 86 20.22 16.10 11.87
C ASP A 86 19.30 15.97 10.64
N MET A 87 18.09 15.47 10.92
CA MET A 87 17.02 15.29 9.94
C MET A 87 16.19 16.55 9.76
N SER A 88 16.48 17.65 10.46
CA SER A 88 15.86 18.92 10.13
C SER A 88 16.34 19.33 8.74
N ILE A 89 15.41 19.43 7.79
CA ILE A 89 15.70 20.06 6.50
C ILE A 89 16.02 21.51 6.81
N SER A 90 17.30 21.78 6.65
CA SER A 90 17.92 23.04 6.99
C SER A 90 17.50 24.10 5.97
N GLU A 91 17.51 25.39 6.34
CA GLU A 91 16.85 26.45 5.57
C GLU A 91 17.22 26.39 4.07
N ILE A 92 16.23 26.36 3.19
CA ILE A 92 16.43 26.32 1.73
C ILE A 92 16.37 27.75 1.22
N ALA A 93 17.42 28.19 0.54
CA ALA A 93 17.48 29.46 -0.17
C ALA A 93 17.40 29.19 -1.69
N LEU A 94 16.35 29.69 -2.33
CA LEU A 94 16.22 29.66 -3.79
C LEU A 94 17.07 30.77 -4.40
N LEU A 95 17.81 30.44 -5.46
CA LEU A 95 18.43 31.46 -6.32
C LEU A 95 17.34 32.12 -7.19
N PRO A 96 17.35 33.46 -7.39
CA PRO A 96 16.33 34.14 -8.17
C PRO A 96 16.46 33.88 -9.68
N ASP A 97 15.34 33.55 -10.33
CA ASP A 97 15.24 33.45 -11.79
C ASP A 97 15.38 34.82 -12.46
N ASN A 98 16.59 35.12 -12.95
CA ASN A 98 16.84 36.23 -13.86
C ASN A 98 16.94 35.70 -15.30
N ASP A 99 15.80 35.39 -15.92
CA ASP A 99 15.68 35.01 -17.34
C ASP A 99 16.04 36.16 -18.34
N SER A 100 16.62 37.26 -17.85
CA SER A 100 17.03 38.43 -18.65
C SER A 100 18.39 39.01 -18.25
N ALA A 101 19.38 38.16 -17.93
CA ALA A 101 20.76 38.59 -17.70
C ALA A 101 21.75 37.97 -18.70
N ASN A 102 22.38 38.82 -19.52
CA ASN A 102 23.55 38.43 -20.30
C ASN A 102 24.67 37.93 -19.38
N SER A 103 25.20 36.74 -19.70
CA SER A 103 26.58 36.29 -19.43
C SER A 103 27.41 37.15 -18.47
N ILE A 104 27.41 36.80 -17.17
CA ILE A 104 28.56 36.81 -16.24
C ILE A 104 28.13 36.01 -15.00
N ASN A 105 28.89 34.96 -14.66
CA ASN A 105 28.66 33.98 -13.58
C ASN A 105 27.43 33.06 -13.79
N GLY A 106 27.69 31.78 -14.09
CA GLY A 106 26.67 30.79 -14.44
C GLY A 106 25.74 30.42 -13.28
N ILE A 107 24.49 30.85 -13.36
CA ILE A 107 23.38 30.34 -12.56
C ILE A 107 22.92 29.02 -13.20
N PHE A 108 22.82 27.95 -12.41
CA PHE A 108 22.36 26.64 -12.88
C PHE A 108 20.86 26.69 -13.14
N SER A 109 20.48 26.70 -14.42
CA SER A 109 19.10 27.00 -14.82
C SER A 109 18.18 25.78 -14.74
N SER A 110 16.87 26.03 -14.86
CA SER A 110 15.87 24.99 -15.11
C SER A 110 16.29 24.01 -16.21
N LYS A 111 16.93 24.50 -17.28
CA LYS A 111 17.32 23.68 -18.44
C LYS A 111 18.53 22.81 -18.14
N ASP A 112 19.34 23.18 -17.16
CA ASP A 112 20.54 22.42 -16.79
C ASP A 112 20.20 21.28 -15.83
N VAL A 113 19.22 21.47 -14.93
CA VAL A 113 18.60 20.36 -14.16
C VAL A 113 18.00 19.32 -15.11
N CYS A 114 17.20 19.74 -16.10
CA CYS A 114 16.62 18.82 -17.07
C CYS A 114 17.67 18.08 -17.90
N LYS A 115 18.80 18.72 -18.26
CA LYS A 115 19.91 18.04 -18.96
C LYS A 115 20.66 17.05 -18.06
N GLU A 116 20.98 17.43 -16.82
CA GLU A 116 21.71 16.58 -15.86
C GLU A 116 20.94 15.30 -15.52
N LEU A 117 19.61 15.39 -15.46
CA LEU A 117 18.71 14.24 -15.26
C LEU A 117 18.21 13.60 -16.57
N ASN A 118 18.51 14.20 -17.73
CA ASN A 118 17.92 13.82 -19.04
C ASN A 118 16.36 13.84 -19.04
N LEU A 119 15.73 14.72 -18.26
CA LEU A 119 14.30 14.74 -17.97
C LEU A 119 13.47 15.44 -19.07
N ASP A 120 12.52 14.71 -19.69
CA ASP A 120 11.49 15.24 -20.59
C ASP A 120 10.10 15.32 -19.92
N GLU A 121 9.19 16.18 -20.39
CA GLU A 121 7.81 16.27 -19.87
C GLU A 121 7.04 14.94 -19.96
N LYS A 122 7.33 14.14 -21.01
CA LYS A 122 6.74 12.80 -21.21
C LYS A 122 7.15 11.79 -20.13
N ASP A 123 8.25 12.04 -19.42
CA ASP A 123 8.79 11.16 -18.38
C ASP A 123 8.14 11.39 -17.01
N LEU A 124 7.25 12.40 -16.88
CA LEU A 124 6.53 12.72 -15.64
C LEU A 124 5.34 11.79 -15.37
N SER A 125 4.87 11.10 -16.40
CA SER A 125 3.66 10.26 -16.39
C SER A 125 3.95 8.86 -16.91
N PRO A 126 3.25 7.83 -16.40
CA PRO A 126 3.44 6.45 -16.81
C PRO A 126 3.15 6.21 -18.30
N LEU A 127 3.79 5.16 -18.82
CA LEU A 127 3.60 4.70 -20.19
C LEU A 127 2.11 4.41 -20.45
N PRO A 128 1.61 4.68 -21.67
CA PRO A 128 0.22 4.44 -22.00
C PRO A 128 -0.13 2.94 -21.88
N LEU A 129 -1.19 2.66 -21.12
CA LEU A 129 -1.71 1.30 -20.92
C LEU A 129 -2.36 0.78 -22.22
N ASP A 130 -2.29 -0.53 -22.44
CA ASP A 130 -2.90 -1.21 -23.59
C ASP A 130 -4.40 -0.87 -23.71
N PRO A 131 -4.86 -0.24 -24.82
CA PRO A 131 -6.25 0.16 -25.00
C PRO A 131 -7.21 -1.03 -25.19
N ARG A 132 -6.70 -2.27 -25.30
CA ARG A 132 -7.51 -3.49 -25.37
C ARG A 132 -7.95 -3.99 -23.99
N ARG A 133 -7.25 -3.60 -22.92
CA ARG A 133 -7.59 -3.98 -21.53
C ARG A 133 -8.74 -3.14 -21.01
N ARG A 134 -9.55 -3.69 -20.10
CA ARG A 134 -10.74 -3.05 -19.53
C ARG A 134 -10.43 -1.71 -18.87
N THR A 135 -11.38 -0.78 -18.97
CA THR A 135 -11.29 0.58 -18.41
C THR A 135 -12.26 0.83 -17.25
N ARG A 136 -13.12 -0.16 -16.93
CA ARG A 136 -14.15 -0.08 -15.89
C ARG A 136 -14.45 -1.46 -15.30
N ILE A 137 -14.85 -1.48 -14.03
CA ILE A 137 -15.54 -2.60 -13.34
C ILE A 137 -16.96 -2.17 -12.96
N LEU A 138 -17.80 -3.09 -12.47
CA LEU A 138 -19.14 -2.74 -12.00
C LEU A 138 -19.11 -1.71 -10.85
N ASP A 139 -20.11 -0.82 -10.84
CA ASP A 139 -20.27 0.18 -9.79
C ASP A 139 -20.47 -0.49 -8.43
N ARG A 140 -19.68 -0.12 -7.43
CA ARG A 140 -19.86 -0.59 -6.05
C ARG A 140 -21.24 -0.15 -5.52
N PRO A 141 -21.95 -0.98 -4.72
CA PRO A 141 -23.23 -0.61 -4.13
C PRO A 141 -23.12 0.67 -3.30
N ASN A 142 -24.16 1.49 -3.37
CA ASN A 142 -24.28 2.69 -2.55
C ASN A 142 -24.71 2.34 -1.11
N GLN A 143 -23.85 1.62 -0.38
CA GLN A 143 -24.02 1.31 1.03
C GLN A 143 -23.03 2.13 1.86
N SER A 144 -23.53 2.83 2.89
CA SER A 144 -22.69 3.60 3.81
C SER A 144 -21.98 2.67 4.81
N LEU A 145 -20.73 2.35 4.50
CA LEU A 145 -19.85 1.55 5.36
C LEU A 145 -19.48 2.33 6.61
N ASN A 146 -20.01 1.91 7.77
CA ASN A 146 -19.63 2.48 9.06
C ASN A 146 -18.67 1.51 9.78
N LEU A 147 -17.36 1.74 9.61
CA LEU A 147 -16.30 0.92 10.20
C LEU A 147 -16.41 0.87 11.73
N TRP A 148 -16.75 1.99 12.39
CA TRP A 148 -17.01 2.00 13.83
C TRP A 148 -18.16 1.08 14.24
N SER A 149 -19.22 0.97 13.44
CA SER A 149 -20.35 0.07 13.76
C SER A 149 -19.97 -1.41 13.73
N PHE A 150 -18.94 -1.77 12.95
CA PHE A 150 -18.35 -3.11 12.95
C PHE A 150 -17.39 -3.27 14.15
N LEU A 151 -16.40 -2.38 14.29
CA LEU A 151 -15.43 -2.41 15.38
C LEU A 151 -16.10 -2.38 16.76
N LYS A 152 -17.21 -1.66 16.93
CA LYS A 152 -18.00 -1.65 18.17
C LYS A 152 -18.55 -3.03 18.54
N LYS A 153 -18.91 -3.88 17.57
CA LYS A 153 -19.33 -5.28 17.81
C LYS A 153 -18.15 -6.19 18.21
N CYS A 154 -16.93 -5.70 18.00
CA CYS A 154 -15.68 -6.37 18.30
C CYS A 154 -15.08 -5.89 19.64
N ILE A 155 -15.61 -4.83 20.26
CA ILE A 155 -15.15 -4.36 21.59
C ILE A 155 -15.45 -5.45 22.64
N GLY A 156 -14.42 -5.83 23.41
CA GLY A 156 -14.49 -6.90 24.40
C GLY A 156 -14.35 -8.31 23.81
N LYS A 157 -14.17 -8.41 22.49
CA LYS A 157 -13.68 -9.61 21.80
C LYS A 157 -12.26 -9.36 21.33
N GLU A 158 -11.50 -10.42 21.08
CA GLU A 158 -10.26 -10.30 20.33
C GLU A 158 -10.63 -9.94 18.90
N LEU A 159 -10.21 -8.74 18.47
CA LEU A 159 -10.56 -8.15 17.18
C LEU A 159 -10.21 -9.13 16.04
N THR A 160 -8.99 -9.69 16.12
CA THR A 160 -8.45 -10.77 15.28
C THR A 160 -9.48 -11.82 14.90
N LYS A 161 -10.24 -12.33 15.88
CA LYS A 161 -11.19 -13.46 15.78
C LYS A 161 -12.48 -13.16 15.01
N ILE A 162 -12.63 -12.00 14.38
CA ILE A 162 -13.88 -11.60 13.71
C ILE A 162 -13.61 -11.28 12.23
N PRO A 163 -13.97 -12.19 11.29
CA PRO A 163 -13.65 -12.00 9.89
C PRO A 163 -14.37 -10.76 9.35
N MET A 164 -13.60 -9.82 8.82
CA MET A 164 -14.17 -8.59 8.27
C MET A 164 -15.12 -8.90 7.10
N PRO A 165 -16.33 -8.31 7.05
CA PRO A 165 -17.27 -8.49 5.96
C PRO A 165 -16.74 -7.96 4.63
N VAL A 166 -17.07 -8.64 3.53
CA VAL A 166 -16.71 -8.26 2.15
C VAL A 166 -17.15 -6.82 1.82
N ASN A 167 -18.18 -6.31 2.50
CA ASN A 167 -18.64 -4.93 2.40
C ASN A 167 -17.52 -3.89 2.62
N PHE A 168 -16.51 -4.18 3.45
CA PHE A 168 -15.35 -3.30 3.68
C PHE A 168 -14.18 -3.54 2.72
N ASN A 169 -14.25 -4.58 1.89
CA ASN A 169 -13.19 -4.92 0.96
C ASN A 169 -13.24 -4.08 -0.33
N GLU A 170 -12.19 -4.19 -1.13
CA GLU A 170 -12.14 -3.89 -2.56
C GLU A 170 -11.88 -5.20 -3.33
N PRO A 171 -12.29 -5.33 -4.61
CA PRO A 171 -12.16 -6.58 -5.38
C PRO A 171 -10.72 -6.87 -5.87
N LEU A 172 -9.72 -6.58 -5.05
CA LEU A 172 -8.31 -6.90 -5.26
C LEU A 172 -7.74 -7.68 -4.08
N SER A 173 -6.86 -8.64 -4.36
CA SER A 173 -6.02 -9.33 -3.38
C SER A 173 -4.84 -8.45 -2.96
N MET A 174 -4.25 -8.67 -1.77
CA MET A 174 -3.07 -7.88 -1.36
C MET A 174 -1.86 -8.10 -2.30
N LEU A 175 -1.78 -9.25 -2.99
CA LEU A 175 -0.79 -9.50 -4.04
C LEU A 175 -0.94 -8.55 -5.24
N GLN A 176 -2.19 -8.29 -5.65
CA GLN A 176 -2.51 -7.28 -6.65
C GLN A 176 -2.21 -5.87 -6.13
N ARG A 177 -2.55 -5.58 -4.88
CA ARG A 177 -2.29 -4.27 -4.23
C ARG A 177 -0.80 -3.94 -4.16
N LEU A 178 0.08 -4.93 -3.92
CA LEU A 178 1.54 -4.75 -4.01
C LEU A 178 2.01 -4.53 -5.44
N THR A 179 1.39 -5.20 -6.42
CA THR A 179 1.75 -5.00 -7.84
C THR A 179 1.43 -3.59 -8.35
N GLU A 180 0.50 -2.87 -7.71
CA GLU A 180 0.26 -1.44 -8.01
C GLU A 180 1.47 -0.54 -7.75
N ASP A 181 2.46 -0.94 -6.94
CA ASP A 181 3.72 -0.20 -6.76
C ASP A 181 4.43 0.08 -8.10
N PHE A 182 4.23 -0.79 -9.11
CA PHE A 182 4.84 -0.69 -10.43
C PHE A 182 4.03 0.17 -11.43
N GLU A 183 2.99 0.89 -10.99
CA GLU A 183 2.26 1.86 -11.84
C GLU A 183 3.20 2.89 -12.49
N TYR A 184 4.19 3.38 -11.73
CA TYR A 184 5.17 4.38 -12.19
C TYR A 184 6.55 3.76 -12.50
N ALA A 185 6.61 2.48 -12.86
CA ALA A 185 7.86 1.76 -13.16
C ALA A 185 8.70 2.32 -14.33
N HIS A 186 8.15 3.23 -15.15
CA HIS A 186 8.92 4.01 -16.11
C HIS A 186 10.02 4.86 -15.47
N LEU A 187 9.85 5.27 -14.20
CA LEU A 187 10.88 5.92 -13.40
C LEU A 187 12.08 4.99 -13.18
N LEU A 188 11.85 3.68 -12.99
CA LEU A 188 12.91 2.68 -12.89
C LEU A 188 13.57 2.40 -14.25
N HIS A 189 12.81 2.41 -15.36
CA HIS A 189 13.39 2.37 -16.71
C HIS A 189 14.32 3.57 -16.95
N LYS A 190 13.94 4.76 -16.46
CA LYS A 190 14.77 5.98 -16.55
C LYS A 190 16.02 5.89 -15.68
N ALA A 191 15.86 5.43 -14.43
CA ALA A 191 16.95 5.14 -13.51
C ALA A 191 17.97 4.19 -14.16
N ALA A 192 17.53 3.10 -14.79
CA ALA A 192 18.41 2.15 -15.48
C ALA A 192 19.23 2.74 -16.64
N THR A 193 18.82 3.90 -17.18
CA THR A 193 19.56 4.65 -18.22
C THR A 193 20.37 5.83 -17.67
N THR A 194 20.55 5.92 -16.34
CA THR A 194 21.23 7.02 -15.66
C THR A 194 22.55 6.53 -15.06
N ASP A 195 23.68 7.06 -15.54
CA ASP A 195 25.02 6.61 -15.13
C ASP A 195 25.43 7.08 -13.71
N ASP A 196 25.04 8.30 -13.33
CA ASP A 196 25.33 8.86 -12.02
C ASP A 196 24.37 8.32 -10.95
N SER A 197 24.92 7.70 -9.91
CA SER A 197 24.18 7.03 -8.84
C SER A 197 23.33 7.98 -7.97
N CYS A 198 23.72 9.25 -7.85
CA CYS A 198 22.93 10.28 -7.16
C CYS A 198 21.75 10.74 -8.03
N ASN A 199 21.92 10.84 -9.35
CA ASN A 199 20.84 11.12 -10.28
C ASN A 199 19.90 9.92 -10.42
N GLN A 200 20.42 8.69 -10.38
CA GLN A 200 19.62 7.47 -10.33
C GLN A 200 18.72 7.45 -9.08
N LEU A 201 19.25 7.87 -7.91
CA LEU A 201 18.47 8.04 -6.68
C LEU A 201 17.31 9.06 -6.79
N VAL A 202 17.36 10.04 -7.69
CA VAL A 202 16.24 10.98 -7.93
C VAL A 202 15.02 10.21 -8.44
N TYR A 203 15.25 9.33 -9.42
CA TYR A 203 14.19 8.52 -10.02
C TYR A 203 13.69 7.40 -9.11
N ILE A 204 14.58 6.75 -8.34
CA ILE A 204 14.19 5.75 -7.34
C ILE A 204 13.36 6.42 -6.22
N ALA A 205 13.74 7.61 -5.76
CA ALA A 205 12.96 8.36 -4.78
C ALA A 205 11.55 8.72 -5.28
N ALA A 206 11.43 9.13 -6.55
CA ALA A 206 10.14 9.37 -7.18
C ALA A 206 9.27 8.09 -7.26
N PHE A 207 9.87 6.97 -7.66
CA PHE A 207 9.21 5.66 -7.67
C PHE A 207 8.68 5.29 -6.28
N CYS A 208 9.53 5.36 -5.24
CA CYS A 208 9.13 5.02 -3.88
C CYS A 208 8.04 5.94 -3.31
N VAL A 209 8.03 7.24 -3.65
CA VAL A 209 6.93 8.15 -3.27
C VAL A 209 5.64 7.81 -4.01
N SER A 210 5.72 7.48 -5.31
CA SER A 210 4.55 7.22 -6.16
C SER A 210 3.67 6.05 -5.68
N SER A 211 4.25 5.05 -5.01
CA SER A 211 3.51 3.91 -4.43
C SER A 211 2.44 4.32 -3.41
N TYR A 212 2.60 5.47 -2.75
CA TYR A 212 1.63 6.00 -1.78
C TYR A 212 0.49 6.80 -2.43
N SER A 213 0.57 7.08 -3.73
CA SER A 213 -0.27 8.09 -4.38
C SER A 213 -1.78 7.81 -4.33
N THR A 214 -2.19 6.56 -4.11
CA THR A 214 -3.61 6.17 -4.02
C THR A 214 -4.12 6.00 -2.59
N THR A 215 -3.26 5.95 -1.56
CA THR A 215 -3.67 5.50 -0.21
C THR A 215 -4.61 6.47 0.51
N ASN A 216 -4.60 7.76 0.15
CA ASN A 216 -5.55 8.76 0.66
C ASN A 216 -7.01 8.49 0.25
N VAL A 217 -7.23 7.81 -0.89
CA VAL A 217 -8.57 7.58 -1.46
C VAL A 217 -9.00 6.11 -1.45
N ARG A 218 -8.04 5.17 -1.41
CA ARG A 218 -8.26 3.72 -1.32
C ARG A 218 -8.42 3.29 0.15
N LEU A 219 -9.62 3.51 0.69
CA LEU A 219 -9.97 3.23 2.10
C LEU A 219 -10.55 1.82 2.33
N ASN A 220 -10.85 1.09 1.25
CA ASN A 220 -11.33 -0.29 1.29
C ASN A 220 -10.14 -1.24 1.44
N LYS A 221 -10.30 -2.37 2.16
CA LYS A 221 -9.20 -3.31 2.36
C LYS A 221 -9.10 -4.31 1.19
N PRO A 222 -7.93 -4.59 0.61
CA PRO A 222 -7.79 -5.75 -0.25
C PRO A 222 -8.12 -7.05 0.50
N PHE A 223 -8.46 -8.11 -0.23
CA PHE A 223 -8.59 -9.44 0.34
C PHE A 223 -7.24 -9.88 0.90
N ASN A 224 -7.25 -10.49 2.10
CA ASN A 224 -6.08 -11.19 2.62
C ASN A 224 -5.86 -12.44 1.74
N PRO A 225 -4.73 -12.59 1.04
CA PRO A 225 -4.51 -13.73 0.18
C PRO A 225 -4.48 -15.05 0.98
N LEU A 226 -4.84 -16.15 0.33
CA LEU A 226 -4.68 -17.49 0.92
C LEU A 226 -3.20 -17.91 0.88
N LEU A 227 -2.77 -18.79 1.77
CA LEU A 227 -1.41 -19.33 1.76
C LEU A 227 -1.17 -20.11 0.45
N GLY A 228 -0.13 -19.76 -0.30
CA GLY A 228 0.10 -20.27 -1.65
C GLY A 228 -0.79 -19.67 -2.74
N GLU A 229 -1.60 -18.64 -2.43
CA GLU A 229 -2.18 -17.78 -3.45
C GLU A 229 -1.06 -17.04 -4.18
N THR A 230 -1.18 -16.97 -5.51
CA THR A 230 -0.23 -16.31 -6.39
C THR A 230 -0.90 -15.16 -7.13
N TYR A 231 -0.11 -14.22 -7.64
CA TYR A 231 -0.59 -13.28 -8.64
C TYR A 231 0.51 -12.95 -9.63
N GLU A 232 0.25 -13.17 -10.92
CA GLU A 232 1.12 -12.69 -12.00
C GLU A 232 0.57 -11.46 -12.71
N CYS A 233 1.46 -10.63 -13.24
CA CYS A 233 1.10 -9.50 -14.09
C CYS A 233 2.16 -9.30 -15.17
N ASP A 234 1.91 -9.76 -16.41
CA ASP A 234 2.77 -9.45 -17.54
C ASP A 234 2.29 -8.18 -18.25
N ARG A 235 3.10 -7.12 -18.15
CA ARG A 235 2.94 -5.82 -18.82
C ARG A 235 4.15 -5.52 -19.71
N THR A 236 4.88 -6.54 -20.15
CA THR A 236 6.11 -6.38 -20.95
C THR A 236 5.84 -5.67 -22.28
N SER A 237 4.65 -5.88 -22.84
CA SER A 237 4.23 -5.33 -24.14
C SER A 237 3.90 -3.83 -24.12
N ASP A 238 3.42 -3.28 -22.99
CA ASP A 238 3.00 -1.89 -22.88
C ASP A 238 3.79 -1.08 -21.82
N LEU A 239 3.85 -1.56 -20.58
CA LEU A 239 4.62 -0.91 -19.51
C LEU A 239 6.10 -1.36 -19.44
N GLY A 240 6.47 -2.44 -20.11
CA GLY A 240 7.84 -2.95 -20.16
C GLY A 240 8.33 -3.62 -18.87
N TRP A 241 7.42 -4.20 -18.08
CA TRP A 241 7.75 -4.98 -16.89
C TRP A 241 6.80 -6.18 -16.71
N LYS A 242 7.20 -7.17 -15.93
CA LYS A 242 6.36 -8.29 -15.50
C LYS A 242 6.63 -8.65 -14.04
N SER A 243 5.61 -9.07 -13.30
CA SER A 243 5.73 -9.48 -11.90
C SER A 243 5.08 -10.83 -11.60
N ILE A 244 5.59 -11.48 -10.56
CA ILE A 244 4.99 -12.63 -9.87
C ILE A 244 5.05 -12.37 -8.37
N ALA A 245 3.98 -12.70 -7.65
CA ALA A 245 3.91 -12.65 -6.19
C ALA A 245 3.25 -13.92 -5.63
N GLU A 246 3.62 -14.30 -4.40
CA GLU A 246 3.04 -15.44 -3.65
C GLU A 246 2.84 -15.05 -2.17
N GLN A 247 1.76 -15.54 -1.55
CA GLN A 247 1.61 -15.54 -0.10
C GLN A 247 2.47 -16.66 0.49
N VAL A 248 3.67 -16.29 0.94
CA VAL A 248 4.70 -17.23 1.42
C VAL A 248 4.53 -17.65 2.88
N SER A 249 3.86 -16.84 3.70
CA SER A 249 3.48 -17.20 5.08
C SER A 249 2.10 -16.62 5.44
N HIS A 250 1.41 -17.25 6.40
CA HIS A 250 0.10 -16.78 6.92
C HIS A 250 0.14 -16.39 8.40
N HIS A 251 1.10 -16.91 9.18
CA HIS A 251 1.32 -16.55 10.59
C HIS A 251 2.83 -16.34 10.82
N PRO A 252 3.33 -15.09 10.81
CA PRO A 252 2.64 -13.87 10.39
C PRO A 252 2.34 -13.86 8.87
N PRO A 253 1.35 -13.08 8.38
CA PRO A 253 1.10 -12.94 6.95
C PRO A 253 2.26 -12.25 6.22
N MET A 254 2.97 -12.99 5.37
CA MET A 254 4.07 -12.48 4.54
C MET A 254 3.81 -12.77 3.06
N LEU A 255 4.11 -11.77 2.23
CA LEU A 255 4.03 -11.80 0.77
C LEU A 255 5.45 -11.70 0.22
N ALA A 256 5.78 -12.50 -0.80
CA ALA A 256 6.97 -12.31 -1.61
C ALA A 256 6.56 -11.83 -3.01
N LEU A 257 7.29 -10.86 -3.55
CA LEU A 257 7.08 -10.32 -4.89
C LEU A 257 8.42 -10.21 -5.62
N HIS A 258 8.43 -10.56 -6.91
CA HIS A 258 9.54 -10.34 -7.83
C HIS A 258 9.03 -9.70 -9.12
N CYS A 259 9.72 -8.67 -9.60
CA CYS A 259 9.37 -7.88 -10.76
C CYS A 259 10.61 -7.58 -11.61
N GLU A 260 10.49 -7.74 -12.93
CA GLU A 260 11.56 -7.54 -13.90
C GLU A 260 11.13 -6.49 -14.91
N GLY A 261 12.00 -5.53 -15.22
CA GLY A 261 11.76 -4.49 -16.21
C GLY A 261 12.97 -4.19 -17.10
N LYS A 262 12.96 -3.04 -17.77
CA LYS A 262 14.01 -2.67 -18.73
C LYS A 262 15.25 -2.18 -18.00
N GLY A 263 16.21 -3.09 -17.81
CA GLY A 263 17.51 -2.80 -17.17
C GLY A 263 17.50 -2.85 -15.64
N TRP A 264 16.43 -3.36 -15.02
CA TRP A 264 16.30 -3.49 -13.57
C TRP A 264 15.51 -4.73 -13.15
N LYS A 265 15.77 -5.21 -11.93
CA LYS A 265 14.95 -6.19 -11.23
C LYS A 265 14.66 -5.68 -9.81
N CYS A 266 13.44 -5.87 -9.34
CA CYS A 266 12.98 -5.43 -8.03
C CYS A 266 12.32 -6.62 -7.34
N TRP A 267 12.66 -6.88 -6.07
CA TRP A 267 11.97 -7.88 -5.26
C TRP A 267 11.76 -7.37 -3.85
N SER A 268 10.68 -7.83 -3.23
CA SER A 268 10.29 -7.41 -1.88
C SER A 268 9.71 -8.59 -1.12
N GLU A 269 10.06 -8.69 0.16
CA GLU A 269 9.25 -9.41 1.14
C GLU A 269 8.48 -8.39 1.96
N PHE A 270 7.20 -8.63 2.19
CA PHE A 270 6.29 -7.66 2.77
C PHE A 270 5.24 -8.32 3.67
N GLY A 271 5.17 -7.87 4.92
CA GLY A 271 4.09 -8.11 5.87
C GLY A 271 3.51 -6.82 6.43
N LEU A 272 2.41 -6.92 7.16
CA LEU A 272 1.76 -5.79 7.84
C LEU A 272 1.48 -6.13 9.31
N SER A 273 1.91 -5.27 10.23
CA SER A 273 1.44 -5.24 11.62
C SER A 273 0.61 -3.99 11.83
N SER A 274 -0.57 -4.15 12.43
CA SER A 274 -1.52 -3.06 12.60
C SER A 274 -1.99 -2.95 14.05
N LYS A 275 -2.06 -1.72 14.55
CA LYS A 275 -2.32 -1.41 15.96
C LYS A 275 -3.43 -0.35 16.07
N PHE A 276 -4.59 -0.75 16.58
CA PHE A 276 -5.71 0.16 16.86
C PHE A 276 -5.43 0.98 18.12
N ARG A 277 -5.41 2.32 18.00
CA ARG A 277 -5.13 3.26 19.10
C ARG A 277 -6.32 4.17 19.39
N GLY A 278 -7.51 3.57 19.42
CA GLY A 278 -8.77 4.26 19.70
C GLY A 278 -9.22 5.14 18.53
N LYS A 279 -8.69 6.36 18.42
CA LYS A 279 -9.15 7.32 17.39
C LYS A 279 -8.65 7.00 15.97
N TYR A 280 -7.60 6.18 15.86
CA TYR A 280 -6.95 5.85 14.60
C TYR A 280 -6.45 4.40 14.61
N LEU A 281 -6.25 3.85 13.41
CA LEU A 281 -5.61 2.57 13.14
C LEU A 281 -4.26 2.85 12.50
N GLN A 282 -3.18 2.39 13.13
CA GLN A 282 -1.82 2.51 12.61
C GLN A 282 -1.46 1.20 11.90
N VAL A 283 -0.98 1.28 10.66
CA VAL A 283 -0.55 0.16 9.83
C VAL A 283 0.95 0.35 9.59
N ASN A 284 1.76 -0.59 10.05
CA ASN A 284 3.21 -0.57 9.94
C ASN A 284 3.65 -1.70 9.01
N PRO A 285 4.39 -1.41 7.93
CA PRO A 285 5.01 -2.45 7.12
C PRO A 285 6.10 -3.16 7.92
N VAL A 286 6.21 -4.48 7.71
CA VAL A 286 7.37 -5.29 8.05
C VAL A 286 7.90 -5.79 6.72
N ASP A 287 8.75 -5.00 6.09
CA ASP A 287 9.17 -5.22 4.71
C ASP A 287 10.66 -4.98 4.51
N ILE A 288 11.20 -5.48 3.41
CA ILE A 288 12.38 -4.91 2.76
C ILE A 288 12.17 -5.00 1.25
N SER A 289 12.46 -3.90 0.56
CA SER A 289 12.47 -3.86 -0.90
C SER A 289 13.90 -3.71 -1.40
N HIS A 290 14.23 -4.51 -2.41
CA HIS A 290 15.52 -4.52 -3.10
C HIS A 290 15.33 -4.16 -4.57
N LEU A 291 16.27 -3.41 -5.13
CA LEU A 291 16.31 -3.02 -6.53
C LEU A 291 17.75 -3.14 -7.03
N GLU A 292 17.96 -3.95 -8.06
CA GLU A 292 19.24 -4.04 -8.75
C GLU A 292 19.14 -3.50 -10.18
N PHE A 293 20.21 -2.85 -10.62
CA PHE A 293 20.47 -2.51 -12.01
C PHE A 293 21.64 -3.35 -12.54
N PRO A 294 21.39 -4.51 -13.17
CA PRO A 294 22.44 -5.48 -13.49
C PRO A 294 23.57 -4.93 -14.36
N ASP A 295 23.24 -4.03 -15.30
CA ASP A 295 24.22 -3.44 -16.23
C ASP A 295 25.21 -2.48 -15.54
N GLN A 296 24.82 -1.86 -14.42
CA GLN A 296 25.70 -1.02 -13.59
C GLN A 296 26.28 -1.75 -12.37
N GLY A 297 25.70 -2.88 -11.96
CA GLY A 297 26.06 -3.58 -10.72
C GLY A 297 25.65 -2.82 -9.44
N TYR A 298 24.70 -1.90 -9.54
CA TYR A 298 24.17 -1.16 -8.38
C TYR A 298 23.03 -1.92 -7.71
N HIS A 299 23.10 -2.02 -6.37
CA HIS A 299 22.06 -2.62 -5.53
C HIS A 299 21.56 -1.60 -4.51
N TYR A 300 20.24 -1.40 -4.49
CA TYR A 300 19.54 -0.47 -3.62
C TYR A 300 18.58 -1.22 -2.68
N THR A 301 18.44 -0.75 -1.44
CA THR A 301 17.32 -1.16 -0.57
C THR A 301 16.62 0.00 0.11
N TRP A 302 15.36 -0.22 0.48
CA TRP A 302 14.56 0.66 1.35
C TRP A 302 13.47 -0.13 2.08
N HIS A 303 12.89 0.51 3.11
CA HIS A 303 11.70 0.07 3.83
C HIS A 303 10.54 1.03 3.56
N LYS A 304 9.29 0.55 3.62
CA LYS A 304 8.10 1.41 3.51
C LYS A 304 7.86 2.19 4.82
N VAL A 305 7.04 3.25 4.75
CA VAL A 305 6.70 4.10 5.92
C VAL A 305 5.36 3.71 6.54
N THR A 306 5.12 4.16 7.77
CA THR A 306 3.86 3.92 8.48
C THR A 306 2.70 4.64 7.81
N THR A 307 1.59 3.93 7.64
CA THR A 307 0.28 4.50 7.25
C THR A 307 -0.60 4.62 8.50
N THR A 308 -1.30 5.74 8.67
CA THR A 308 -2.26 5.95 9.77
C THR A 308 -3.62 6.35 9.23
N ILE A 309 -4.63 5.55 9.55
CA ILE A 309 -6.03 5.78 9.16
C ILE A 309 -6.73 6.44 10.35
N HIS A 310 -7.08 7.71 10.20
CA HIS A 310 -7.66 8.54 11.25
C HIS A 310 -9.19 8.50 11.25
N ASN A 311 -9.79 8.97 12.35
CA ASN A 311 -11.24 9.12 12.53
C ASN A 311 -12.04 7.80 12.47
N ILE A 312 -11.41 6.68 12.85
CA ILE A 312 -12.00 5.33 12.84
C ILE A 312 -13.32 5.24 13.64
N ILE A 313 -13.47 6.06 14.69
CA ILE A 313 -14.66 6.12 15.56
C ILE A 313 -15.67 7.19 15.08
N VAL A 314 -15.21 8.42 14.85
CA VAL A 314 -16.04 9.59 14.56
C VAL A 314 -15.34 10.51 13.56
N GLY A 315 -16.08 10.95 12.55
CA GLY A 315 -15.62 11.87 11.51
C GLY A 315 -15.48 11.20 10.15
N LYS A 316 -15.03 11.97 9.14
CA LYS A 316 -14.64 11.40 7.85
C LYS A 316 -13.27 10.72 8.01
N LEU A 317 -13.15 9.47 7.56
CA LEU A 317 -11.87 8.79 7.46
C LEU A 317 -10.92 9.58 6.55
N TRP A 318 -9.65 9.65 6.95
CA TRP A 318 -8.56 10.19 6.14
C TRP A 318 -7.27 9.45 6.50
N VAL A 319 -6.31 9.43 5.58
CA VAL A 319 -5.07 8.67 5.71
C VAL A 319 -3.87 9.61 5.71
N ASP A 320 -2.92 9.33 6.59
CA ASP A 320 -1.61 9.95 6.60
C ASP A 320 -0.53 8.88 6.37
N ASN A 321 0.45 9.15 5.53
CA ASN A 321 1.69 8.36 5.48
C ASN A 321 2.77 9.21 6.12
N HIS A 322 3.49 8.67 7.10
CA HIS A 322 4.49 9.40 7.87
C HIS A 322 5.64 8.50 8.32
N GLY A 323 6.79 9.14 8.56
CA GLY A 323 8.04 8.47 8.91
C GLY A 323 9.16 8.84 7.95
N ASP A 324 10.33 8.27 8.20
CA ASP A 324 11.52 8.48 7.39
C ASP A 324 11.81 7.21 6.57
N MET A 325 12.02 7.37 5.26
CA MET A 325 12.40 6.32 4.32
C MET A 325 13.83 6.59 3.86
N VAL A 326 14.73 5.61 4.04
CA VAL A 326 16.12 5.70 3.59
C VAL A 326 16.32 4.72 2.45
N ILE A 327 16.69 5.24 1.28
CA ILE A 327 17.04 4.46 0.08
C ILE A 327 18.57 4.46 0.00
N THR A 328 19.20 3.31 0.13
CA THR A 328 20.67 3.18 0.23
C THR A 328 21.21 2.42 -0.97
N ASN A 329 22.21 2.98 -1.68
CA ASN A 329 23.02 2.23 -2.64
C ASN A 329 24.14 1.50 -1.88
N HIS A 330 24.14 0.18 -1.88
CA HIS A 330 25.13 -0.65 -1.19
C HIS A 330 26.44 -0.81 -1.97
N THR A 331 26.45 -0.51 -3.27
CA THR A 331 27.63 -0.55 -4.13
C THR A 331 28.47 0.72 -4.02
N THR A 332 27.84 1.90 -3.92
CA THR A 332 28.54 3.20 -3.87
C THR A 332 28.54 3.86 -2.49
N GLY A 333 27.54 3.57 -1.64
CA GLY A 333 27.32 4.25 -0.35
C GLY A 333 26.51 5.55 -0.44
N ASP A 334 26.03 5.93 -1.63
CA ASP A 334 25.12 7.07 -1.79
C ASP A 334 23.72 6.75 -1.21
N ARG A 335 22.99 7.76 -0.72
CA ARG A 335 21.66 7.55 -0.12
C ARG A 335 20.69 8.70 -0.35
N CYS A 336 19.42 8.35 -0.55
CA CYS A 336 18.30 9.28 -0.43
C CYS A 336 17.64 9.13 0.95
N ILE A 337 17.40 10.26 1.63
CA ILE A 337 16.60 10.29 2.86
C ILE A 337 15.33 11.09 2.56
N LEU A 338 14.20 10.40 2.52
CA LEU A 338 12.86 10.95 2.39
C LEU A 338 12.19 11.01 3.76
N LYS A 339 11.48 12.10 4.02
CA LYS A 339 10.68 12.35 5.21
C LYS A 339 9.25 12.62 4.80
N PHE A 340 8.35 11.71 5.15
CA PHE A 340 6.91 11.88 5.06
C PHE A 340 6.46 12.60 6.33
N VAL A 341 6.07 13.87 6.19
CA VAL A 341 5.81 14.76 7.33
C VAL A 341 4.42 14.47 7.90
N PRO A 342 4.30 13.98 9.15
CA PRO A 342 2.99 13.70 9.74
C PRO A 342 2.18 15.00 9.87
N TYR A 343 0.89 14.92 9.56
CA TYR A 343 -0.01 16.05 9.68
C TYR A 343 -0.14 16.49 11.14
N SER A 344 0.10 17.78 11.37
CA SER A 344 -0.13 18.44 12.65
C SER A 344 -1.03 19.65 12.45
N TYR A 345 -2.15 19.68 13.17
CA TYR A 345 -3.08 20.81 13.20
C TYR A 345 -2.43 22.12 13.70
N PHE A 346 -1.30 22.02 14.41
CA PHE A 346 -0.52 23.17 14.89
C PHE A 346 0.59 23.60 13.94
N SER A 347 0.89 22.82 12.88
CA SER A 347 1.84 23.25 11.85
C SER A 347 1.16 24.14 10.80
N ARG A 348 1.99 24.93 10.11
CA ARG A 348 1.63 25.62 8.86
C ARG A 348 1.96 24.80 7.61
N ASP A 349 2.52 23.60 7.79
CA ASP A 349 2.82 22.68 6.69
C ASP A 349 1.55 22.23 5.97
N VAL A 350 1.69 22.00 4.66
CA VAL A 350 0.66 21.36 3.84
C VAL A 350 0.52 19.90 4.30
N GLN A 351 -0.72 19.38 4.32
CA GLN A 351 -0.98 17.96 4.52
C GLN A 351 -0.25 17.11 3.48
N ARG A 352 0.10 15.87 3.84
CA ARG A 352 0.68 14.87 2.91
C ARG A 352 2.01 15.30 2.29
N LYS A 353 2.70 16.26 2.94
CA LYS A 353 3.99 16.79 2.54
C LYS A 353 5.09 15.73 2.64
N VAL A 354 5.81 15.52 1.56
CA VAL A 354 7.05 14.74 1.53
C VAL A 354 8.22 15.68 1.22
N THR A 355 9.37 15.42 1.82
CA THR A 355 10.59 16.20 1.61
C THR A 355 11.80 15.29 1.71
N GLY A 356 12.95 15.65 1.14
CA GLY A 356 14.12 14.78 1.22
C GLY A 356 15.42 15.40 0.75
N LYS A 357 16.47 14.59 0.83
CA LYS A 357 17.83 14.94 0.40
C LYS A 357 18.56 13.71 -0.14
N ILE A 358 19.27 13.86 -1.25
CA ILE A 358 20.22 12.85 -1.76
C ILE A 358 21.63 13.28 -1.38
N ILE A 359 22.36 12.34 -0.79
CA ILE A 359 23.68 12.54 -0.22
C ILE A 359 24.62 11.53 -0.89
N ASP A 360 25.75 12.02 -1.39
CA ASP A 360 26.78 11.14 -1.94
C ASP A 360 27.52 10.37 -0.82
N SER A 361 28.30 9.38 -1.23
CA SER A 361 29.21 8.58 -0.41
C SER A 361 30.22 9.39 0.42
N LYS A 362 30.45 10.67 0.11
CA LYS A 362 31.32 11.60 0.84
C LYS A 362 30.54 12.44 1.87
N GLY A 363 29.23 12.26 1.98
CA GLY A 363 28.36 13.01 2.88
C GLY A 363 27.90 14.37 2.32
N GLU A 364 28.13 14.64 1.03
CA GLU A 364 27.74 15.89 0.38
C GLU A 364 26.32 15.78 -0.20
N THR A 365 25.43 16.71 0.18
CA THR A 365 24.07 16.75 -0.35
C THR A 365 24.07 17.29 -1.78
N LYS A 366 23.68 16.46 -2.76
CA LYS A 366 23.63 16.82 -4.19
C LYS A 366 22.26 17.37 -4.61
N TRP A 367 21.19 16.79 -4.08
CA TRP A 367 19.82 17.13 -4.44
C TRP A 367 18.94 17.32 -3.20
N ILE A 368 17.97 18.22 -3.30
CA ILE A 368 16.88 18.41 -2.33
C ILE A 368 15.57 18.02 -3.02
N LEU A 369 14.70 17.30 -2.32
CA LEU A 369 13.38 16.90 -2.79
C LEU A 369 12.27 17.54 -1.97
N GLN A 370 11.16 17.87 -2.62
CA GLN A 370 9.92 18.31 -1.96
C GLN A 370 8.70 17.89 -2.78
N GLY A 371 7.55 17.71 -2.14
CA GLY A 371 6.31 17.43 -2.85
C GLY A 371 5.16 17.07 -1.92
N ILE A 372 4.12 16.48 -2.52
CA ILE A 372 2.92 15.99 -1.84
C ILE A 372 2.69 14.56 -2.34
N TRP A 373 2.71 13.57 -1.45
CA TRP A 373 2.88 12.16 -1.84
C TRP A 373 1.71 11.56 -2.63
N ASP A 374 0.56 12.23 -2.71
CA ASP A 374 -0.58 11.86 -3.57
C ASP A 374 -0.90 12.85 -4.69
N ASP A 375 0.11 13.63 -5.11
CA ASP A 375 -0.02 14.63 -6.18
C ASP A 375 1.25 14.73 -7.05
N HIS A 376 2.41 15.08 -6.48
CA HIS A 376 3.66 15.28 -7.24
C HIS A 376 4.93 15.23 -6.36
N LEU A 377 6.09 15.09 -7.02
CA LEU A 377 7.41 15.25 -6.40
C LEU A 377 8.32 16.12 -7.28
N GLU A 378 9.10 16.99 -6.66
CA GLU A 378 10.07 17.88 -7.29
C GLU A 378 11.47 17.69 -6.72
N VAL A 379 12.48 18.07 -7.52
CA VAL A 379 13.90 18.07 -7.14
C VAL A 379 14.58 19.39 -7.49
N ALA A 380 15.52 19.83 -6.67
CA ALA A 380 16.42 20.95 -6.96
C ALA A 380 17.88 20.57 -6.69
N ARG A 381 18.79 21.01 -7.57
CA ARG A 381 20.23 20.79 -7.46
C ARG A 381 20.80 21.66 -6.36
N VAL A 382 21.59 21.09 -5.45
CA VAL A 382 22.35 21.89 -4.48
C VAL A 382 23.52 22.54 -5.20
N MET A 383 23.58 23.86 -5.14
CA MET A 383 24.61 24.69 -5.75
C MET A 383 25.68 25.13 -4.75
N ASN A 384 25.28 25.36 -3.50
CA ASN A 384 26.18 25.76 -2.43
C ASN A 384 25.60 25.38 -1.05
N LYS A 385 26.49 25.18 -0.07
CA LYS A 385 26.14 24.88 1.32
C LYS A 385 26.75 25.93 2.23
N ARG A 386 25.91 26.83 2.76
CA ARG A 386 26.32 27.84 3.74
C ARG A 386 25.95 27.37 5.15
N ARG A 387 26.48 28.05 6.18
CA ARG A 387 25.97 27.92 7.56
C ARG A 387 25.17 29.18 7.90
N SER A 388 23.96 28.98 8.39
CA SER A 388 23.09 30.01 8.96
C SER A 388 23.78 30.63 10.18
N SER A 389 23.39 31.86 10.55
CA SER A 389 23.85 32.51 11.78
C SER A 389 23.50 31.72 13.06
N LYS A 390 22.55 30.78 12.95
CA LYS A 390 22.15 29.83 14.01
C LYS A 390 22.83 28.46 13.91
N GLY A 391 23.90 28.32 13.13
CA GLY A 391 24.69 27.08 13.00
C GLY A 391 24.09 25.98 12.10
N LYS A 392 22.79 26.06 11.78
CA LYS A 392 22.16 25.15 10.79
C LYS A 392 22.78 25.30 9.41
N SER A 393 22.78 24.24 8.61
CA SER A 393 23.13 24.37 7.19
C SER A 393 22.08 25.23 6.46
N VAL A 394 22.46 25.83 5.34
CA VAL A 394 21.55 26.50 4.41
C VAL A 394 21.95 26.02 3.03
N TYR A 395 21.01 25.42 2.30
CA TYR A 395 21.26 24.96 0.94
C TYR A 395 20.80 26.04 -0.03
N GLU A 396 21.75 26.55 -0.82
CA GLU A 396 21.42 27.35 -2.00
C GLU A 396 21.17 26.36 -3.14
N THR A 397 19.98 26.41 -3.71
CA THR A 397 19.52 25.43 -4.70
C THR A 397 19.18 26.08 -6.04
N SER A 398 19.18 25.28 -7.11
CA SER A 398 18.50 25.63 -8.36
C SER A 398 17.01 25.81 -8.13
N VAL A 399 16.29 26.23 -9.16
CA VAL A 399 14.83 26.04 -9.20
C VAL A 399 14.46 24.56 -9.07
N PHE A 400 13.32 24.29 -8.44
CA PHE A 400 12.72 22.96 -8.38
C PHE A 400 12.13 22.57 -9.75
N LYS A 401 12.38 21.32 -10.17
CA LYS A 401 11.75 20.67 -11.33
C LYS A 401 10.91 19.50 -10.83
N LYS A 402 9.65 19.41 -11.28
CA LYS A 402 8.82 18.21 -11.08
C LYS A 402 9.50 17.02 -11.76
N ILE A 403 9.56 15.88 -11.08
CA ILE A 403 10.14 14.61 -11.55
C ILE A 403 9.12 13.46 -11.60
N TRP A 404 7.98 13.65 -10.95
CA TRP A 404 6.85 12.73 -10.96
C TRP A 404 5.55 13.51 -10.75
N GLU A 405 4.51 13.13 -11.49
CA GLU A 405 3.14 13.61 -11.33
C GLU A 405 2.18 12.42 -11.27
N ARG A 406 1.25 12.47 -10.33
CA ARG A 406 0.20 11.45 -10.20
C ARG A 406 -0.76 11.52 -11.40
N VAL A 407 -1.06 10.36 -11.97
CA VAL A 407 -2.19 10.22 -12.90
C VAL A 407 -3.49 10.10 -12.10
N TYR A 408 -4.44 10.97 -12.39
CA TYR A 408 -5.77 10.87 -11.78
C TYR A 408 -6.50 9.61 -12.29
N PRO A 409 -7.21 8.87 -11.40
CA PRO A 409 -8.05 7.74 -11.80
C PRO A 409 -9.08 8.07 -12.90
N PRO A 410 -9.60 7.05 -13.62
CA PRO A 410 -10.59 7.26 -14.67
C PRO A 410 -11.89 7.93 -14.16
N PRO A 411 -12.71 8.53 -15.03
CA PRO A 411 -13.97 9.14 -14.65
C PRO A 411 -14.88 8.20 -13.84
N GLU A 412 -15.53 8.76 -12.82
CA GLU A 412 -16.38 8.03 -11.85
C GLU A 412 -15.63 6.99 -10.98
N HIS A 413 -14.32 7.16 -10.77
CA HIS A 413 -13.52 6.28 -9.92
C HIS A 413 -14.10 6.06 -8.51
N GLU A 414 -14.86 7.02 -7.96
CA GLU A 414 -15.52 6.88 -6.65
C GLU A 414 -16.55 5.74 -6.60
N LYS A 415 -17.04 5.30 -7.76
CA LYS A 415 -17.88 4.11 -7.91
C LYS A 415 -17.06 2.83 -8.08
N MET A 416 -15.81 2.95 -8.53
CA MET A 416 -14.84 1.86 -8.72
C MET A 416 -13.76 1.88 -7.62
N TYR A 417 -14.18 2.05 -6.36
CA TYR A 417 -13.30 2.04 -5.17
C TYR A 417 -12.13 3.04 -5.17
N ASN A 418 -12.13 4.06 -6.04
CA ASN A 418 -11.01 4.96 -6.32
C ASN A 418 -9.78 4.26 -6.94
N MET A 419 -9.99 3.15 -7.67
CA MET A 419 -8.96 2.43 -8.41
C MET A 419 -8.42 3.27 -9.57
N THR A 420 -7.09 3.25 -9.77
CA THR A 420 -6.44 3.76 -10.98
C THR A 420 -6.77 2.86 -12.18
N LEU A 421 -6.43 3.31 -13.40
CA LEU A 421 -6.67 2.49 -14.58
C LEU A 421 -5.86 1.18 -14.57
N LEU A 422 -4.65 1.18 -13.99
CA LEU A 422 -3.91 -0.06 -13.74
C LEU A 422 -4.65 -0.97 -12.75
N ALA A 423 -5.05 -0.44 -11.58
CA ALA A 423 -5.77 -1.21 -10.57
C ALA A 423 -7.08 -1.84 -11.09
N VAL A 424 -7.83 -1.11 -11.93
CA VAL A 424 -8.99 -1.63 -12.66
C VAL A 424 -8.62 -2.84 -13.53
N GLN A 425 -7.43 -2.87 -14.14
CA GLN A 425 -6.98 -3.95 -15.03
C GLN A 425 -6.42 -5.17 -14.29
N LEU A 426 -5.96 -5.05 -13.03
CA LEU A 426 -5.23 -6.14 -12.35
C LEU A 426 -6.04 -7.44 -12.16
N ASN A 427 -7.36 -7.32 -12.03
CA ASN A 427 -8.27 -8.46 -11.85
C ASN A 427 -9.11 -8.78 -13.11
N GLU A 428 -8.68 -8.28 -14.26
CA GLU A 428 -9.18 -8.71 -15.57
C GLU A 428 -8.83 -10.20 -15.78
N PRO A 429 -9.80 -11.06 -16.16
CA PRO A 429 -9.52 -12.47 -16.46
C PRO A 429 -8.47 -12.60 -17.57
N GLU A 430 -7.54 -13.53 -17.39
CA GLU A 430 -6.47 -13.85 -18.35
C GLU A 430 -6.38 -15.37 -18.50
N ASP A 431 -6.21 -15.85 -19.73
CA ASP A 431 -6.12 -17.29 -20.03
C ASP A 431 -4.74 -17.85 -19.67
N GLY A 432 -4.71 -19.11 -19.25
CA GLY A 432 -3.45 -19.83 -18.99
C GLY A 432 -2.68 -19.36 -17.76
N VAL A 433 -3.31 -18.60 -16.85
CA VAL A 433 -2.76 -18.29 -15.51
C VAL A 433 -2.69 -19.54 -14.62
N ALA A 434 -1.87 -19.48 -13.57
CA ALA A 434 -1.80 -20.55 -12.57
C ALA A 434 -3.16 -20.78 -11.87
N PRO A 435 -3.52 -22.01 -11.46
CA PRO A 435 -4.76 -22.30 -10.73
C PRO A 435 -4.82 -21.65 -9.33
N THR A 436 -3.69 -21.11 -8.85
CA THR A 436 -3.53 -20.33 -7.62
C THR A 436 -3.63 -18.81 -7.85
N ASP A 437 -3.80 -18.33 -9.08
CA ASP A 437 -3.82 -16.89 -9.40
C ASP A 437 -5.05 -16.17 -8.82
N SER A 438 -4.86 -14.99 -8.23
CA SER A 438 -5.93 -14.19 -7.62
C SER A 438 -7.11 -13.89 -8.58
N ARG A 439 -6.92 -13.89 -9.91
CA ARG A 439 -8.05 -13.73 -10.87
C ARG A 439 -9.08 -14.86 -10.81
N LEU A 440 -8.64 -16.05 -10.40
CA LEU A 440 -9.45 -17.27 -10.24
C LEU A 440 -10.06 -17.38 -8.84
N ARG A 441 -9.72 -16.47 -7.92
CA ARG A 441 -10.22 -16.45 -6.55
C ARG A 441 -11.74 -16.16 -6.51
N PRO A 442 -12.59 -17.10 -6.06
CA PRO A 442 -14.02 -17.01 -6.34
C PRO A 442 -14.79 -16.00 -5.47
N ASP A 443 -14.42 -15.78 -4.20
CA ASP A 443 -15.02 -14.74 -3.36
C ASP A 443 -14.73 -13.33 -3.90
N GLN A 444 -13.49 -13.09 -4.33
CA GLN A 444 -13.07 -11.84 -4.96
C GLN A 444 -13.78 -11.60 -6.30
N ARG A 445 -13.90 -12.62 -7.15
CA ARG A 445 -14.67 -12.56 -8.41
C ARG A 445 -16.14 -12.20 -8.16
N LEU A 446 -16.80 -12.91 -7.25
CA LEU A 446 -18.20 -12.66 -6.88
C LEU A 446 -18.41 -11.24 -6.34
N MET A 447 -17.45 -10.69 -5.60
CA MET A 447 -17.50 -9.30 -5.15
C MET A 447 -17.41 -8.31 -6.33
N GLU A 448 -16.48 -8.51 -7.26
CA GLU A 448 -16.35 -7.66 -8.46
C GLU A 448 -17.61 -7.71 -9.34
N ASP A 449 -18.24 -8.89 -9.44
CA ASP A 449 -19.48 -9.13 -10.17
C ASP A 449 -20.75 -8.63 -9.43
N GLY A 450 -20.60 -8.00 -8.25
CA GLY A 450 -21.70 -7.42 -7.49
C GLY A 450 -22.54 -8.42 -6.68
N LYS A 451 -22.05 -9.64 -6.45
CA LYS A 451 -22.73 -10.73 -5.72
C LYS A 451 -22.21 -10.86 -4.28
N TRP A 452 -22.41 -9.81 -3.49
CA TRP A 452 -21.79 -9.65 -2.17
C TRP A 452 -22.18 -10.73 -1.14
N ASP A 453 -23.41 -11.22 -1.16
CA ASP A 453 -23.85 -12.27 -0.24
C ASP A 453 -23.24 -13.64 -0.59
N GLU A 454 -23.11 -13.96 -1.88
CA GLU A 454 -22.38 -15.15 -2.36
C GLU A 454 -20.88 -15.02 -2.04
N ALA A 455 -20.29 -13.83 -2.28
CA ALA A 455 -18.89 -13.54 -1.96
C ALA A 455 -18.57 -13.76 -0.46
N ASN A 456 -19.42 -13.25 0.45
CA ASN A 456 -19.26 -13.48 1.89
C ASN A 456 -19.34 -14.98 2.25
N GLN A 457 -20.24 -15.75 1.61
CA GLN A 457 -20.35 -17.20 1.84
C GLN A 457 -19.11 -17.96 1.36
N ILE A 458 -18.64 -17.69 0.14
CA ILE A 458 -17.44 -18.33 -0.43
C ILE A 458 -16.19 -17.94 0.36
N LYS A 459 -16.05 -16.67 0.78
CA LYS A 459 -14.94 -16.21 1.65
C LYS A 459 -14.88 -17.04 2.93
N GLY A 460 -16.03 -17.25 3.59
CA GLY A 460 -16.12 -18.10 4.78
C GLY A 460 -15.72 -19.56 4.53
N LEU A 461 -16.07 -20.13 3.37
CA LEU A 461 -15.65 -21.50 3.00
C LEU A 461 -14.14 -21.61 2.70
N LEU A 462 -13.56 -20.62 2.01
CA LEU A 462 -12.13 -20.58 1.70
C LEU A 462 -11.27 -20.44 2.97
N GLU A 463 -11.63 -19.50 3.85
CA GLU A 463 -10.96 -19.33 5.13
C GLU A 463 -11.06 -20.60 5.99
N GLU A 464 -12.23 -21.23 6.06
CA GLU A 464 -12.44 -22.43 6.85
C GLU A 464 -11.68 -23.65 6.31
N LYS A 465 -11.62 -23.80 4.98
CA LYS A 465 -10.75 -24.79 4.33
C LYS A 465 -9.28 -24.55 4.68
N GLN A 466 -8.81 -23.31 4.61
CA GLN A 466 -7.44 -22.94 4.97
C GLN A 466 -7.13 -23.28 6.44
N ARG A 467 -8.03 -22.96 7.39
CA ARG A 467 -7.89 -23.32 8.81
C ARG A 467 -7.70 -24.82 9.01
N LYS A 468 -8.51 -25.66 8.34
CA LYS A 468 -8.38 -27.14 8.44
C LYS A 468 -7.04 -27.65 7.90
N VAL A 469 -6.58 -27.10 6.77
CA VAL A 469 -5.28 -27.44 6.19
C VAL A 469 -4.12 -26.94 7.06
N ARG A 470 -4.29 -25.85 7.82
CA ARG A 470 -3.34 -25.38 8.84
C ARG A 470 -3.28 -26.37 10.01
N ARG A 471 -4.42 -26.62 10.68
CA ARG A 471 -4.55 -27.57 11.81
C ARG A 471 -3.96 -28.94 11.52
N LYS A 472 -4.27 -29.52 10.35
CA LYS A 472 -3.72 -30.82 9.95
C LYS A 472 -2.18 -30.81 9.84
N ARG A 473 -1.57 -29.71 9.40
CA ARG A 473 -0.10 -29.57 9.35
C ARG A 473 0.51 -29.36 10.73
N GLU A 474 -0.16 -28.59 11.59
CA GLU A 474 0.23 -28.40 13.00
C GLU A 474 0.18 -29.75 13.76
N GLU A 475 -0.88 -30.52 13.58
CA GLU A 475 -1.01 -31.91 14.08
C GLU A 475 0.08 -32.83 13.51
N GLU A 476 0.36 -32.78 12.20
CA GLU A 476 1.40 -33.60 11.56
C GLU A 476 2.82 -33.23 12.07
N ALA A 477 3.12 -31.95 12.25
CA ALA A 477 4.38 -31.47 12.82
C ALA A 477 4.57 -31.95 14.27
N ALA A 478 3.55 -31.77 15.11
CA ALA A 478 3.57 -32.23 16.51
C ALA A 478 3.74 -33.75 16.65
N ASN A 479 3.17 -34.53 15.72
CA ASN A 479 3.34 -35.99 15.71
C ASN A 479 4.70 -36.47 15.19
N LEU A 480 5.42 -35.65 14.42
CA LEU A 480 6.71 -35.99 13.81
C LEU A 480 7.93 -35.45 14.57
N ASP A 481 7.72 -34.62 15.60
CA ASP A 481 8.77 -33.86 16.31
C ASP A 481 9.69 -33.11 15.32
N ALA A 482 9.07 -32.54 14.28
CA ALA A 482 9.74 -31.95 13.13
C ALA A 482 8.99 -30.71 12.63
N ASP A 483 9.74 -29.70 12.20
CA ASP A 483 9.19 -28.48 11.61
C ASP A 483 8.67 -28.77 10.18
N VAL A 484 7.37 -29.08 10.07
CA VAL A 484 6.66 -29.24 8.78
C VAL A 484 6.21 -27.86 8.27
N ALA A 485 7.15 -26.93 8.19
CA ALA A 485 6.93 -25.58 7.67
C ALA A 485 6.37 -25.62 6.24
N TYR A 486 5.50 -24.68 5.91
CA TYR A 486 5.05 -24.49 4.54
C TYR A 486 6.23 -24.05 3.65
N SER A 487 6.48 -24.80 2.56
CA SER A 487 7.36 -24.35 1.49
C SER A 487 6.52 -23.64 0.42
N PRO A 488 6.79 -22.37 0.10
CA PRO A 488 6.21 -21.71 -1.06
C PRO A 488 6.60 -22.43 -2.37
N THR A 489 5.81 -22.21 -3.41
CA THR A 489 5.94 -22.91 -4.69
C THR A 489 6.95 -22.24 -5.61
N TRP A 490 6.94 -20.91 -5.64
CA TRP A 490 7.69 -20.10 -6.62
C TRP A 490 8.77 -19.23 -5.99
N PHE A 491 8.88 -19.25 -4.66
CA PHE A 491 9.87 -18.53 -3.88
C PHE A 491 10.58 -19.47 -2.90
N LYS A 492 11.87 -19.21 -2.68
CA LYS A 492 12.74 -19.96 -1.75
C LYS A 492 13.21 -19.04 -0.63
N ARG A 493 13.18 -19.54 0.60
CA ARG A 493 13.75 -18.84 1.76
C ARG A 493 15.29 -18.86 1.64
N GLN A 494 15.91 -17.69 1.73
CA GLN A 494 17.36 -17.50 1.75
C GLN A 494 17.73 -16.47 2.84
N THR A 495 19.01 -16.33 3.17
CA THR A 495 19.49 -15.21 3.99
C THR A 495 19.72 -14.00 3.09
N ASP A 496 19.13 -12.86 3.44
CA ASP A 496 19.41 -11.58 2.78
C ASP A 496 20.86 -11.15 3.07
N PRO A 497 21.72 -10.92 2.06
CA PRO A 497 23.08 -10.45 2.27
C PRO A 497 23.18 -9.04 2.88
N ILE A 498 22.11 -8.25 2.88
CA ILE A 498 22.09 -6.88 3.44
C ILE A 498 21.69 -6.87 4.91
N THR A 499 20.56 -7.48 5.27
CA THR A 499 20.05 -7.47 6.66
C THR A 499 20.45 -8.69 7.48
N ASN A 500 20.98 -9.76 6.86
CA ASN A 500 21.18 -11.09 7.45
C ASN A 500 19.91 -11.79 7.93
N ASN A 501 18.72 -11.23 7.66
CA ASN A 501 17.45 -11.86 7.98
C ASN A 501 17.04 -12.88 6.91
N PRO A 502 16.14 -13.83 7.23
CA PRO A 502 15.51 -14.67 6.21
C PRO A 502 14.64 -13.82 5.27
N VAL A 503 14.69 -14.11 3.97
CA VAL A 503 13.89 -13.45 2.92
C VAL A 503 13.50 -14.48 1.84
N HIS A 504 12.34 -14.31 1.23
CA HIS A 504 11.88 -15.15 0.12
C HIS A 504 12.28 -14.56 -1.25
N ILE A 505 13.11 -15.30 -1.98
CA ILE A 505 13.63 -14.94 -3.31
C ILE A 505 12.97 -15.80 -4.38
N TYR A 506 12.63 -15.22 -5.54
CA TYR A 506 12.03 -15.94 -6.66
C TYR A 506 12.90 -17.13 -7.13
N ALA A 507 12.25 -18.26 -7.39
CA ALA A 507 12.90 -19.52 -7.75
C ALA A 507 13.37 -19.58 -9.22
N GLY A 508 12.75 -18.81 -10.11
CA GLY A 508 13.17 -18.64 -11.51
C GLY A 508 12.26 -19.30 -12.56
N ASP A 509 11.36 -20.22 -12.17
CA ASP A 509 10.73 -21.18 -13.09
C ASP A 509 9.23 -20.97 -13.39
N TYR A 510 8.55 -20.03 -12.70
CA TYR A 510 7.13 -19.72 -12.92
C TYR A 510 6.79 -19.43 -14.40
N TRP A 511 7.54 -18.53 -15.04
CA TRP A 511 7.30 -18.15 -16.44
C TRP A 511 7.50 -19.32 -17.42
N GLN A 512 8.40 -20.25 -17.10
CA GLN A 512 8.61 -21.46 -17.91
C GLN A 512 7.45 -22.45 -17.75
N CYS A 513 6.90 -22.56 -16.53
CA CYS A 513 5.69 -23.32 -16.26
C CYS A 513 4.47 -22.73 -17.00
N LYS A 514 4.27 -21.41 -16.98
CA LYS A 514 3.23 -20.71 -17.77
C LYS A 514 3.34 -21.01 -19.25
N GLN A 515 4.54 -20.89 -19.83
CA GLN A 515 4.76 -21.15 -21.27
C GLN A 515 4.37 -22.59 -21.67
N ASN A 516 4.57 -23.56 -20.77
CA ASN A 516 4.26 -24.96 -20.99
C ASN A 516 2.85 -25.37 -20.53
N LEU A 517 2.10 -24.46 -19.88
CA LEU A 517 0.85 -24.72 -19.16
C LEU A 517 0.98 -25.86 -18.11
N ASP A 518 2.16 -26.02 -17.53
CA ASP A 518 2.44 -27.04 -16.50
C ASP A 518 2.25 -26.46 -15.10
N TRP A 519 1.09 -26.72 -14.52
CA TRP A 519 0.73 -26.30 -13.17
C TRP A 519 0.79 -27.43 -12.13
N SER A 520 1.54 -28.50 -12.43
CA SER A 520 1.66 -29.67 -11.54
C SER A 520 2.21 -29.37 -10.13
N LYS A 521 2.91 -28.25 -9.97
CA LYS A 521 3.44 -27.75 -8.68
C LYS A 521 2.40 -27.01 -7.83
N CYS A 522 1.32 -26.49 -8.42
CA CYS A 522 0.39 -25.60 -7.73
C CYS A 522 -0.51 -26.33 -6.71
N PRO A 523 -0.66 -25.83 -5.47
CA PRO A 523 -1.61 -26.37 -4.50
C PRO A 523 -3.09 -26.09 -4.88
N GLU A 524 -3.99 -27.01 -4.53
CA GLU A 524 -5.45 -26.86 -4.74
C GLU A 524 -6.08 -25.94 -3.67
N ILE A 525 -5.89 -24.62 -3.78
CA ILE A 525 -6.35 -23.67 -2.74
C ILE A 525 -7.83 -23.26 -2.87
N PHE A 526 -8.35 -22.96 -4.08
CA PHE A 526 -9.70 -22.37 -4.23
C PHE A 526 -10.89 -23.35 -4.24
N ASN A 527 -10.68 -24.64 -4.52
CA ASN A 527 -11.80 -25.59 -4.63
C ASN A 527 -12.48 -25.85 -3.28
N VAL A 528 -13.77 -25.53 -3.15
CA VAL A 528 -14.60 -25.72 -1.96
C VAL A 528 -15.74 -26.75 -2.13
N ASP A 529 -15.91 -27.34 -3.31
CA ASP A 529 -17.07 -28.19 -3.65
C ASP A 529 -17.13 -29.48 -2.79
N LYS A 530 -15.96 -30.02 -2.42
CA LYS A 530 -15.84 -31.17 -1.51
C LYS A 530 -16.49 -30.89 -0.14
N GLU A 531 -16.52 -29.64 0.32
CA GLU A 531 -17.15 -29.28 1.60
C GLU A 531 -18.67 -29.12 1.48
N ILE A 532 -19.17 -28.59 0.36
CA ILE A 532 -20.60 -28.39 0.09
C ILE A 532 -21.31 -29.75 0.05
N GLY A 533 -20.71 -30.74 -0.61
CA GLY A 533 -21.21 -32.12 -0.63
C GLY A 533 -21.40 -32.72 0.78
N SER A 534 -20.40 -32.56 1.67
CA SER A 534 -20.42 -33.15 3.02
C SER A 534 -21.48 -32.58 3.97
N LYS A 535 -21.91 -31.32 3.73
CA LYS A 535 -23.00 -30.69 4.49
C LYS A 535 -24.39 -31.09 3.98
N SER A 536 -24.50 -31.54 2.73
CA SER A 536 -25.75 -32.00 2.13
C SER A 536 -26.15 -33.42 2.59
N SER A 537 -25.17 -34.30 2.86
CA SER A 537 -25.42 -35.63 3.43
C SER A 537 -25.79 -35.57 4.92
N LYS A 538 -25.09 -34.77 5.73
CA LYS A 538 -25.39 -34.58 7.17
C LYS A 538 -26.69 -33.82 7.49
N ARG A 539 -27.49 -33.43 6.49
CA ARG A 539 -28.85 -32.88 6.65
C ARG A 539 -29.95 -33.85 6.17
N ARG A 540 -29.61 -35.12 5.93
CA ARG A 540 -30.53 -36.17 5.45
C ARG A 540 -30.56 -37.43 6.35
N GLU A 541 -29.99 -37.35 7.54
CA GLU A 541 -30.08 -38.35 8.61
C GLU A 541 -30.78 -37.73 9.83
#